data_AF-A0AAE0VLP1-F1
#
_entry.id   AF-A0AAE0VLP1-F1
#
_cell.length_a   1.000
_cell.length_b   1.000
_cell.length_c   1.000
_cell.angle_alpha   90.00
_cell.angle_beta   90.00
_cell.angle_gamma   90.00
#
_symmetry.space_group_name_H-M   'P 1'
#
loop_
_entity.id
_entity.type
_entity.pdbx_description
1 polymer ?
#
loop_
_entity_poly.entity_id
_entity_poly.type
_entity_poly.pdbx_seq_one_letter_code
_entity_poly.pdbx_strand_id
1 'polypeptide(L)'
;MSRIVFNQDHLSAGNAQAGTSVFDLCFVAIIGGINAKPNGFNAKPNGFNAKPNGFNAKPNGFNAKPNGFNAKPNGFNAKPNGFNAKPNGFNAKPNGFNAKPNGFNAKPNGFNAKPNGFNAKQNGFNAKLNGFNAKLNGFNAKLNGFNAKLNGFNAKLNGFNAKLNGFNAKLNGFNAKLNGFNAKLNGFNAKLNGFNAKLNGFNAKPNGFNAKLNGFNAKLNGFNAKLNGFNAKLNGFNAKLNDFGAFPNDFGQCRRGFGQCRNDSERSHAVYFIFRAISQDYGR
;
A
#
# COMPACT_ATOMS: atom_id res chain seq x y z
N MET A 1 34.93 95.44 87.13
CA MET A 1 35.15 94.15 87.83
C MET A 1 33.81 93.76 88.44
N SER A 2 33.05 92.85 87.81
CA SER A 2 32.94 91.41 88.19
C SER A 2 32.31 91.25 89.59
N ARG A 3 31.26 90.48 89.88
CA ARG A 3 30.69 89.24 89.33
C ARG A 3 29.31 89.06 90.03
N ILE A 4 28.20 88.90 89.31
CA ILE A 4 27.39 87.67 89.16
C ILE A 4 27.41 86.68 90.35
N VAL A 5 26.23 86.39 90.90
CA VAL A 5 25.77 85.01 91.21
C VAL A 5 24.28 84.90 90.86
N PHE A 6 23.93 83.90 90.04
CA PHE A 6 22.56 83.40 89.82
C PHE A 6 22.42 82.04 90.51
N ASN A 7 21.26 81.81 91.15
CA ASN A 7 20.69 80.51 91.53
C ASN A 7 19.23 80.79 91.95
N GLN A 8 18.20 79.98 91.78
CA GLN A 8 17.88 78.78 90.99
C GLN A 8 16.33 78.66 91.10
N ASP A 9 15.74 77.98 90.12
CA ASP A 9 14.56 77.11 90.27
C ASP A 9 13.08 77.61 90.35
N HIS A 10 12.33 77.06 89.37
CA HIS A 10 10.98 76.47 89.40
C HIS A 10 9.68 77.29 89.29
N LEU A 11 9.04 77.10 88.11
CA LEU A 11 7.62 76.77 87.84
C LEU A 11 6.50 77.70 88.33
N SER A 12 5.77 78.31 87.38
CA SER A 12 4.30 78.23 87.34
C SER A 12 3.74 78.57 85.96
N ALA A 13 2.73 77.82 85.55
CA ALA A 13 1.95 78.01 84.34
C ALA A 13 1.03 79.24 84.42
N GLY A 14 0.71 79.84 83.28
CA GLY A 14 -0.34 80.87 83.17
C GLY A 14 -0.43 81.46 81.76
N ASN A 15 -1.53 81.15 81.07
CA ASN A 15 -1.91 81.67 79.76
C ASN A 15 -1.91 83.20 79.67
N ALA A 16 -1.43 83.74 78.55
CA ALA A 16 -1.93 84.98 77.96
C ALA A 16 -1.72 84.97 76.44
N GLN A 17 -2.80 84.84 75.68
CA GLN A 17 -2.88 85.15 74.27
C GLN A 17 -2.75 86.67 74.08
N ALA A 18 -1.88 87.12 73.17
CA ALA A 18 -2.19 88.10 72.13
C ALA A 18 -0.96 88.42 71.25
N GLY A 19 -1.06 88.06 69.96
CA GLY A 19 -0.74 88.95 68.85
C GLY A 19 0.72 89.22 68.44
N THR A 20 1.21 88.49 67.44
CA THR A 20 2.14 88.97 66.40
C THR A 20 1.91 88.13 65.13
N SER A 21 1.06 88.60 64.20
CA SER A 21 1.36 89.38 62.99
C SER A 21 1.80 88.53 61.76
N VAL A 22 1.26 88.94 60.61
CA VAL A 22 1.03 88.17 59.38
C VAL A 22 2.27 88.17 58.47
N PHE A 23 3.46 87.84 58.97
CA PHE A 23 4.71 88.00 58.19
C PHE A 23 5.68 86.81 58.14
N ASP A 24 5.25 85.58 58.43
CA ASP A 24 6.20 84.45 58.55
C ASP A 24 5.90 83.22 57.67
N LEU A 25 5.63 83.42 56.37
CA LEU A 25 5.24 82.32 55.45
C LEU A 25 6.24 81.97 54.34
N CYS A 26 7.51 82.37 54.47
CA CYS A 26 8.60 81.91 53.59
C CYS A 26 9.75 81.25 54.37
N PHE A 27 9.43 80.30 55.24
CA PHE A 27 10.47 79.56 55.97
C PHE A 27 11.01 78.37 55.15
N VAL A 28 12.19 78.53 54.58
CA VAL A 28 13.00 77.39 54.10
C VAL A 28 13.61 76.71 55.34
N ALA A 29 12.99 75.64 55.82
CA ALA A 29 13.53 74.84 56.91
C ALA A 29 14.58 73.82 56.39
N ILE A 30 15.86 74.13 56.59
CA ILE A 30 16.97 73.18 56.48
C ILE A 30 17.25 72.64 57.88
N ILE A 31 16.86 71.38 58.14
CA ILE A 31 17.08 70.72 59.43
C ILE A 31 17.92 69.48 59.17
N GLY A 32 19.13 69.44 59.75
CA GLY A 32 19.98 68.25 59.78
C GLY A 32 19.79 67.50 61.09
N GLY A 33 19.58 66.18 61.05
CA GLY A 33 19.50 65.37 62.28
C GLY A 33 18.74 64.05 62.16
N ILE A 34 18.75 63.29 63.24
CA ILE A 34 17.98 62.05 63.40
C ILE A 34 16.51 62.47 63.65
N ASN A 35 15.56 62.01 62.83
CA ASN A 35 14.10 62.26 62.95
C ASN A 35 13.62 63.69 62.64
N ALA A 36 14.14 64.36 61.60
CA ALA A 36 13.65 65.68 61.20
C ALA A 36 12.19 65.66 60.67
N LYS A 37 11.32 66.52 61.22
CA LYS A 37 9.91 66.70 60.83
C LYS A 37 9.55 68.17 60.48
N PRO A 38 10.23 68.81 59.52
CA PRO A 38 9.85 70.16 59.11
C PRO A 38 8.48 70.16 58.39
N ASN A 39 7.61 71.09 58.78
CA ASN A 39 6.33 71.35 58.12
C ASN A 39 6.44 72.66 57.32
N GLY A 40 5.93 72.70 56.09
CA GLY A 40 5.88 73.95 55.30
C GLY A 40 6.18 73.80 53.81
N PHE A 41 6.39 74.93 53.13
CA PHE A 41 6.81 74.98 51.73
C PHE A 41 8.33 74.68 51.60
N ASN A 42 8.71 73.79 50.67
CA ASN A 42 10.11 73.53 50.29
C ASN A 42 11.00 72.99 51.42
N ALA A 43 10.49 72.07 52.25
CA ALA A 43 11.25 71.43 53.31
C ALA A 43 12.37 70.52 52.76
N LYS A 44 13.61 70.72 53.25
CA LYS A 44 14.81 69.95 52.85
C LYS A 44 15.53 69.33 54.06
N PRO A 45 14.89 68.42 54.81
CA PRO A 45 15.57 67.73 55.90
C PRO A 45 16.62 66.74 55.36
N ASN A 46 17.79 66.73 55.97
CA ASN A 46 18.87 65.79 55.66
C ASN A 46 19.09 64.87 56.87
N GLY A 47 19.18 63.55 56.65
CA GLY A 47 19.53 62.59 57.71
C GLY A 47 18.68 61.31 57.73
N PHE A 48 18.62 60.68 58.91
CA PHE A 48 17.86 59.44 59.14
C PHE A 48 16.40 59.74 59.51
N ASN A 49 15.45 59.04 58.86
CA ASN A 49 14.01 59.08 59.14
C ASN A 49 13.36 60.47 58.99
N ALA A 50 13.66 61.16 57.89
CA ALA A 50 13.05 62.44 57.57
C ALA A 50 11.57 62.30 57.18
N LYS A 51 10.68 63.05 57.84
CA LYS A 51 9.23 63.05 57.58
C LYS A 51 8.69 64.47 57.38
N PRO A 52 9.13 65.19 56.34
CA PRO A 52 8.58 66.51 56.06
C PRO A 52 7.13 66.41 55.57
N ASN A 53 6.28 67.35 55.98
CA ASN A 53 4.92 67.48 55.46
C ASN A 53 4.77 68.83 54.73
N GLY A 54 4.19 68.82 53.53
CA GLY A 54 3.86 70.05 52.79
C GLY A 54 4.13 69.99 51.29
N PHE A 55 4.24 71.16 50.67
CA PHE A 55 4.50 71.32 49.22
C PHE A 55 6.00 71.25 48.91
N ASN A 56 6.39 70.45 47.90
CA ASN A 56 7.75 70.36 47.36
C ASN A 56 8.81 69.90 48.37
N ALA A 57 8.51 68.86 49.16
CA ALA A 57 9.45 68.26 50.10
C ALA A 57 10.58 67.50 49.38
N LYS A 58 11.84 67.78 49.73
CA LYS A 58 13.04 67.13 49.16
C LYS A 58 13.96 66.59 50.27
N PRO A 59 13.50 65.60 51.06
CA PRO A 59 14.35 65.00 52.08
C PRO A 59 15.47 64.18 51.43
N ASN A 60 16.68 64.26 51.98
CA ASN A 60 17.80 63.40 51.56
C ASN A 60 18.24 62.50 52.72
N GLY A 61 18.45 61.20 52.46
CA GLY A 61 19.01 60.27 53.43
C GLY A 61 18.29 58.92 53.54
N PHE A 62 18.37 58.29 54.71
CA PHE A 62 17.81 56.96 54.96
C PHE A 62 16.37 57.04 55.48
N ASN A 63 15.46 56.25 54.90
CA ASN A 63 14.05 56.11 55.32
C ASN A 63 13.24 57.42 55.28
N ALA A 64 13.31 58.15 54.17
CA ALA A 64 12.53 59.37 53.96
C ALA A 64 11.05 59.05 53.67
N LYS A 65 10.13 59.66 54.43
CA LYS A 65 8.68 59.52 54.26
C LYS A 65 8.00 60.89 54.17
N PRO A 66 8.27 61.68 53.12
CA PRO A 66 7.60 62.95 52.94
C PRO A 66 6.11 62.74 52.59
N ASN A 67 5.23 63.57 53.14
CA ASN A 67 3.81 63.58 52.79
C ASN A 67 3.44 64.92 52.12
N GLY A 68 2.69 64.88 51.01
CA GLY A 68 2.15 66.09 50.36
C GLY A 68 2.31 66.12 48.84
N PHE A 69 2.25 67.33 48.27
CA PHE A 69 2.34 67.56 46.82
C PHE A 69 3.81 67.68 46.36
N ASN A 70 4.17 66.98 45.26
CA ASN A 70 5.46 67.05 44.58
C ASN A 70 6.67 66.65 45.47
N ALA A 71 6.56 65.52 46.17
CA ALA A 71 7.64 65.00 47.01
C ALA A 71 8.75 64.34 46.17
N LYS A 72 10.01 64.75 46.40
CA LYS A 72 11.20 64.21 45.71
C LYS A 72 12.28 63.76 46.72
N PRO A 73 12.01 62.71 47.51
CA PRO A 73 13.01 62.18 48.44
C PRO A 73 14.15 61.51 47.66
N ASN A 74 15.39 61.71 48.10
CA ASN A 74 16.55 60.99 47.57
C ASN A 74 17.20 60.13 48.66
N GLY A 75 17.56 58.88 48.34
CA GLY A 75 18.34 58.00 49.23
C GLY A 75 17.76 56.58 49.37
N PHE A 76 18.05 55.93 50.50
CA PHE A 76 17.65 54.55 50.76
C PHE A 76 16.26 54.48 51.41
N ASN A 77 15.38 53.61 50.89
CA ASN A 77 14.04 53.31 51.41
C ASN A 77 13.11 54.54 51.46
N ALA A 78 12.99 55.27 50.35
CA ALA A 78 12.09 56.40 50.23
C ALA A 78 10.62 55.96 50.04
N LYS A 79 9.72 56.41 50.91
CA LYS A 79 8.28 56.12 50.84
C LYS A 79 7.45 57.41 50.89
N PRO A 80 7.52 58.25 49.84
CA PRO A 80 6.71 59.46 49.78
C PRO A 80 5.23 59.11 49.59
N ASN A 81 4.33 59.83 50.26
CA ASN A 81 2.89 59.71 50.06
C ASN A 81 2.30 61.03 49.51
N GLY A 82 1.46 60.96 48.48
CA GLY A 82 0.73 62.12 47.95
C GLY A 82 0.75 62.26 46.42
N PHE A 83 0.47 63.46 45.92
CA PHE A 83 0.38 63.76 44.49
C PHE A 83 1.77 64.04 43.87
N ASN A 84 2.08 63.40 42.73
CA ASN A 84 3.30 63.60 41.93
C ASN A 84 4.61 63.30 42.70
N ALA A 85 4.69 62.11 43.32
CA ALA A 85 5.88 61.67 44.03
C ALA A 85 6.97 61.11 43.08
N LYS A 86 8.19 61.63 43.18
CA LYS A 86 9.36 61.20 42.37
C LYS A 86 10.56 60.86 43.26
N PRO A 87 10.50 59.78 44.05
CA PRO A 87 11.64 59.34 44.84
C PRO A 87 12.76 58.79 43.96
N ASN A 88 14.02 59.12 44.29
CA ASN A 88 15.19 58.53 43.65
C ASN A 88 16.03 57.74 44.67
N GLY A 89 16.48 56.54 44.32
CA GLY A 89 17.43 55.76 45.11
C GLY A 89 17.07 54.28 45.27
N PHE A 90 17.59 53.64 46.32
CA PHE A 90 17.42 52.20 46.54
C PHE A 90 16.11 51.92 47.30
N ASN A 91 15.28 50.99 46.80
CA ASN A 91 14.01 50.58 47.41
C ASN A 91 12.97 51.71 47.56
N ALA A 92 12.72 52.46 46.48
CA ALA A 92 11.73 53.53 46.45
C ALA A 92 10.29 52.97 46.29
N LYS A 93 9.42 53.28 47.25
CA LYS A 93 8.00 52.85 47.27
C LYS A 93 7.05 54.04 47.47
N PRO A 94 6.91 54.91 46.47
CA PRO A 94 5.95 56.02 46.53
C PRO A 94 4.51 55.49 46.51
N ASN A 95 3.63 56.18 47.22
CA ASN A 95 2.20 55.87 47.30
C ASN A 95 1.35 57.10 46.92
N GLY A 96 0.51 57.02 45.90
CA GLY A 96 -0.39 58.12 45.50
C GLY A 96 -0.54 58.33 44.00
N PHE A 97 -1.08 59.48 43.59
CA PHE A 97 -1.39 59.79 42.19
C PHE A 97 -0.13 60.26 41.42
N ASN A 98 0.14 59.68 40.25
CA ASN A 98 1.26 60.01 39.35
C ASN A 98 2.66 59.80 39.99
N ALA A 99 2.88 58.64 40.61
CA ALA A 99 4.15 58.27 41.23
C ALA A 99 5.17 57.74 40.21
N LYS A 100 6.37 58.33 40.17
CA LYS A 100 7.47 57.95 39.24
C LYS A 100 8.79 57.74 39.97
N PRO A 101 8.98 56.59 40.65
CA PRO A 101 10.22 56.27 41.34
C PRO A 101 11.33 55.91 40.35
N ASN A 102 12.54 56.43 40.58
CA ASN A 102 13.75 55.99 39.88
C ASN A 102 14.71 55.27 40.84
N GLY A 103 15.43 54.26 40.35
CA GLY A 103 16.51 53.60 41.09
C GLY A 103 16.37 52.08 41.24
N PHE A 104 17.17 51.48 42.10
CA PHE A 104 17.23 50.02 42.28
C PHE A 104 16.03 49.55 43.12
N ASN A 105 15.27 48.55 42.66
CA ASN A 105 14.06 48.02 43.32
C ASN A 105 12.93 49.07 43.57
N ALA A 106 12.61 49.88 42.55
CA ALA A 106 11.50 50.83 42.59
C ALA A 106 10.13 50.13 42.43
N LYS A 107 9.19 50.33 43.37
CA LYS A 107 7.83 49.76 43.37
C LYS A 107 6.79 50.83 43.75
N PRO A 108 6.26 51.60 42.81
CA PRO A 108 5.22 52.58 43.08
C PRO A 108 3.86 51.88 43.26
N ASN A 109 3.03 52.44 44.14
CA ASN A 109 1.65 52.05 44.36
C ASN A 109 0.74 53.28 44.17
N GLY A 110 -0.45 53.11 43.58
CA GLY A 110 -1.42 54.18 43.32
C GLY A 110 -1.73 54.40 41.83
N PHE A 111 -2.58 55.40 41.55
CA PHE A 111 -3.11 55.66 40.20
C PHE A 111 -2.06 56.35 39.30
N ASN A 112 -1.89 55.88 38.06
CA ASN A 112 -0.89 56.36 37.09
C ASN A 112 0.59 56.25 37.55
N ALA A 113 0.92 55.16 38.23
CA ALA A 113 2.26 54.84 38.71
C ALA A 113 3.16 54.25 37.62
N LYS A 114 4.40 54.77 37.44
CA LYS A 114 5.38 54.25 36.46
C LYS A 114 6.79 54.13 37.08
N PRO A 115 7.28 52.91 37.38
CA PRO A 115 8.64 52.72 37.85
C PRO A 115 9.67 52.84 36.72
N ASN A 116 10.80 53.49 37.00
CA ASN A 116 11.95 53.63 36.11
C ASN A 116 13.21 53.12 36.83
N GLY A 117 13.42 51.79 36.84
CA GLY A 117 14.50 51.16 37.63
C GLY A 117 15.06 49.86 37.03
N PHE A 118 16.22 49.42 37.52
CA PHE A 118 16.96 48.25 37.01
C PHE A 118 16.12 46.95 37.03
N ASN A 119 15.48 46.62 38.16
CA ASN A 119 14.61 45.43 38.27
C ASN A 119 13.36 45.50 37.37
N ALA A 120 12.80 46.70 37.14
CA ALA A 120 11.67 46.84 36.22
C ALA A 120 12.10 46.54 34.77
N LYS A 121 13.31 46.97 34.37
CA LYS A 121 13.90 46.60 33.07
C LYS A 121 14.22 45.10 32.98
N GLN A 122 14.77 44.50 34.04
CA GLN A 122 15.06 43.06 34.11
C GLN A 122 13.80 42.20 33.99
N ASN A 123 12.72 42.57 34.69
CA ASN A 123 11.42 41.89 34.55
C ASN A 123 10.87 41.99 33.13
N GLY A 124 11.02 43.15 32.47
CA GLY A 124 10.67 43.32 31.06
C GLY A 124 11.49 42.43 30.11
N PHE A 125 12.78 42.23 30.40
CA PHE A 125 13.64 41.33 29.64
C PHE A 125 13.26 39.86 29.83
N ASN A 126 13.02 39.42 31.07
CA ASN A 126 12.53 38.07 31.37
C ASN A 126 11.18 37.79 30.72
N ALA A 127 10.26 38.77 30.71
CA ALA A 127 8.98 38.64 30.01
C ALA A 127 9.16 38.45 28.50
N LYS A 128 10.11 39.17 27.88
CA LYS A 128 10.46 38.97 26.45
C LYS A 128 11.04 37.59 26.20
N LEU A 129 11.96 37.11 27.06
CA LEU A 129 12.56 35.78 26.95
C LEU A 129 11.49 34.68 27.05
N ASN A 130 10.59 34.79 28.02
CA ASN A 130 9.45 33.88 28.17
C ASN A 130 8.54 33.90 26.95
N GLY A 131 8.27 35.07 26.38
CA GLY A 131 7.53 35.20 25.12
C GLY A 131 8.22 34.51 23.93
N PHE A 132 9.56 34.56 23.87
CA PHE A 132 10.33 33.87 22.85
C PHE A 132 10.28 32.34 23.03
N ASN A 133 10.44 31.84 24.25
CA ASN A 133 10.29 30.42 24.58
C ASN A 133 8.89 29.90 24.26
N ALA A 134 7.84 30.68 24.55
CA ALA A 134 6.47 30.31 24.20
C ALA A 134 6.29 30.18 22.67
N LYS A 135 6.88 31.09 21.88
CA LYS A 135 6.89 30.98 20.41
C LYS A 135 7.63 29.74 19.92
N LEU A 136 8.78 29.44 20.50
CA LEU A 136 9.59 28.26 20.14
C LEU A 136 8.82 26.95 20.44
N ASN A 137 8.18 26.87 21.60
CA ASN A 137 7.31 25.75 21.97
C ASN A 137 6.12 25.62 21.01
N GLY A 138 5.52 26.74 20.59
CA GLY A 138 4.48 26.76 19.57
C GLY A 138 4.95 26.23 18.21
N PHE A 139 6.20 26.54 17.81
CA PHE A 139 6.81 25.98 16.61
C PHE A 139 7.05 24.46 16.72
N ASN A 140 7.59 23.99 17.85
CA ASN A 140 7.80 22.56 18.09
C ASN A 140 6.47 21.79 18.08
N ALA A 141 5.40 22.34 18.66
CA ALA A 141 4.08 21.73 18.60
C ALA A 141 3.56 21.61 17.15
N LYS A 142 3.77 22.63 16.31
CA LYS A 142 3.42 22.57 14.88
C LYS A 142 4.23 21.50 14.14
N LEU A 143 5.54 21.42 14.40
CA LEU A 143 6.41 20.41 13.79
C LEU A 143 5.95 18.99 14.15
N ASN A 144 5.65 18.74 15.43
CA ASN A 144 5.12 17.47 15.89
C ASN A 144 3.78 17.13 15.24
N GLY A 145 2.89 18.12 15.08
CA GLY A 145 1.64 17.96 14.34
C GLY A 145 1.86 17.59 12.87
N PHE A 146 2.89 18.15 12.22
CA PHE A 146 3.26 17.80 10.85
C PHE A 146 3.79 16.37 10.75
N ASN A 147 4.67 15.96 11.66
CA ASN A 147 5.19 14.60 11.73
C ASN A 147 4.08 13.57 11.97
N ALA A 148 3.11 13.87 12.82
CA ALA A 148 1.94 13.02 13.04
C ALA A 148 1.12 12.84 11.74
N LYS A 149 0.91 13.92 10.97
CA LYS A 149 0.24 13.85 9.67
C LYS A 149 1.01 12.99 8.67
N LEU A 150 2.34 13.15 8.61
CA LEU A 150 3.21 12.39 7.71
C LEU A 150 3.17 10.89 8.05
N ASN A 151 3.23 10.55 9.33
CA ASN A 151 3.08 9.17 9.81
C ASN A 151 1.70 8.60 9.45
N GLY A 152 0.63 9.39 9.61
CA GLY A 152 -0.71 9.00 9.17
C GLY A 152 -0.81 8.76 7.66
N PHE A 153 -0.11 9.54 6.85
CA PHE A 153 -0.04 9.34 5.40
C PHE A 153 0.72 8.04 5.04
N ASN A 154 1.86 7.78 5.67
CA ASN A 154 2.62 6.54 5.50
C ASN A 154 1.79 5.30 5.89
N ALA A 155 1.03 5.37 6.98
CA ALA A 155 0.14 4.29 7.38
C ALA A 155 -0.93 4.00 6.32
N LYS A 156 -1.53 5.05 5.71
CA LYS A 156 -2.48 4.91 4.60
C LYS A 156 -1.82 4.27 3.37
N LEU A 157 -0.62 4.68 3.02
CA LEU A 157 0.13 4.14 1.88
C LEU A 157 0.46 2.66 2.07
N ASN A 158 0.89 2.28 3.27
CA ASN A 158 1.11 0.87 3.63
C ASN A 158 -0.19 0.05 3.55
N GLY A 159 -1.31 0.61 4.01
CA GLY A 159 -2.63 -0.01 3.88
C GLY A 159 -3.05 -0.21 2.41
N PHE A 160 -2.71 0.73 1.53
CA PHE A 160 -2.97 0.60 0.10
C PHE A 160 -2.11 -0.49 -0.55
N ASN A 161 -0.81 -0.54 -0.22
CA ASN A 161 0.09 -1.61 -0.68
C ASN A 161 -0.37 -3.00 -0.23
N ALA A 162 -0.85 -3.14 1.01
CA ALA A 162 -1.41 -4.40 1.50
C ALA A 162 -2.63 -4.85 0.69
N LYS A 163 -3.53 -3.91 0.34
CA LYS A 163 -4.68 -4.21 -0.54
C LYS A 163 -4.24 -4.65 -1.93
N LEU A 164 -3.26 -3.97 -2.53
CA LEU A 164 -2.74 -4.30 -3.86
C LEU A 164 -2.11 -5.70 -3.89
N ASN A 165 -1.33 -6.03 -2.87
CA ASN A 165 -0.78 -7.39 -2.70
C ASN A 165 -1.89 -8.44 -2.55
N GLY A 166 -2.95 -8.13 -1.81
CA GLY A 166 -4.13 -9.00 -1.69
C GLY A 166 -4.85 -9.22 -3.03
N PHE A 167 -4.96 -8.20 -3.88
CA PHE A 167 -5.50 -8.33 -5.23
C PHE A 167 -4.61 -9.20 -6.13
N ASN A 168 -3.29 -8.99 -6.12
CA ASN A 168 -2.35 -9.82 -6.88
C ASN A 168 -2.42 -11.30 -6.48
N ALA A 169 -2.52 -11.60 -5.17
CA ALA A 169 -2.69 -12.96 -4.69
C ALA A 169 -3.98 -13.61 -5.23
N LYS A 170 -5.10 -12.88 -5.25
CA LYS A 170 -6.36 -13.36 -5.84
C LYS A 170 -6.22 -13.65 -7.33
N LEU A 171 -5.58 -12.75 -8.08
CA LEU A 171 -5.38 -12.91 -9.53
C LEU A 171 -4.52 -14.14 -9.85
N ASN A 172 -3.45 -14.34 -9.09
CA ASN A 172 -2.63 -15.55 -9.20
C ASN A 172 -3.45 -16.82 -8.88
N GLY A 173 -4.31 -16.78 -7.86
CA GLY A 173 -5.23 -17.87 -7.54
C GLY A 173 -6.22 -18.18 -8.67
N PHE A 174 -6.74 -17.15 -9.36
CA PHE A 174 -7.59 -17.34 -10.55
C PHE A 174 -6.83 -17.96 -11.72
N ASN A 175 -5.61 -17.49 -12.01
CA ASN A 175 -4.76 -18.06 -13.06
C ASN A 175 -4.44 -19.54 -12.80
N ALA A 176 -4.14 -19.90 -11.56
CA ALA A 176 -3.91 -21.31 -11.19
C ALA A 176 -5.14 -22.19 -11.44
N LYS A 177 -6.35 -21.69 -11.10
CA LYS A 177 -7.60 -22.40 -11.41
C LYS A 177 -7.82 -22.57 -12.90
N LEU A 178 -7.57 -21.53 -13.70
CA LEU A 178 -7.72 -21.58 -15.16
C LEU A 178 -6.77 -22.60 -15.80
N ASN A 179 -5.51 -22.62 -15.36
CA ASN A 179 -4.54 -23.64 -15.78
C ASN A 179 -5.00 -25.05 -15.40
N GLY A 180 -5.56 -25.22 -14.20
CA GLY A 180 -6.15 -26.50 -13.78
C GLY A 180 -7.32 -26.95 -14.65
N PHE A 181 -8.18 -26.02 -15.09
CA PHE A 181 -9.26 -26.31 -16.04
C PHE A 181 -8.71 -26.71 -17.42
N ASN A 182 -7.72 -25.98 -17.95
CA ASN A 182 -7.09 -26.33 -19.22
C ASN A 182 -6.45 -27.73 -19.20
N ALA A 183 -5.79 -28.09 -18.10
CA ALA A 183 -5.22 -29.43 -17.94
C ALA A 183 -6.32 -30.52 -17.96
N LYS A 184 -7.46 -30.29 -17.30
CA LYS A 184 -8.61 -31.22 -17.35
C LYS A 184 -9.17 -31.36 -18.77
N LEU A 185 -9.30 -30.26 -19.50
CA LEU A 185 -9.80 -30.27 -20.88
C LEU A 185 -8.86 -31.04 -21.82
N ASN A 186 -7.55 -30.83 -21.69
CA ASN A 186 -6.55 -31.61 -22.41
C ASN A 186 -6.63 -33.11 -22.08
N GLY A 187 -6.81 -33.45 -20.80
CA GLY A 187 -7.04 -34.84 -20.37
C GLY A 187 -8.30 -35.46 -20.98
N PHE A 188 -9.38 -34.70 -21.10
CA PHE A 188 -10.60 -35.14 -21.79
C PHE A 188 -10.37 -35.38 -23.29
N ASN A 189 -9.69 -34.45 -23.97
CA ASN A 189 -9.35 -34.62 -25.39
C ASN A 189 -8.47 -35.86 -25.64
N ALA A 190 -7.50 -36.12 -24.77
CA ALA A 190 -6.68 -37.32 -24.86
C ALA A 190 -7.52 -38.61 -24.73
N LYS A 191 -8.48 -38.65 -23.79
CA LYS A 191 -9.41 -39.78 -23.66
C LYS A 191 -10.28 -39.95 -24.91
N LEU A 192 -10.79 -38.87 -25.48
CA LEU A 192 -11.62 -38.91 -26.69
C LEU A 192 -10.83 -39.43 -27.90
N ASN A 193 -9.58 -39.00 -28.06
CA ASN A 193 -8.67 -39.53 -29.07
C ASN A 193 -8.40 -41.03 -28.87
N GLY A 194 -8.21 -41.46 -27.62
CA GLY A 194 -8.06 -42.88 -27.28
C GLY A 194 -9.30 -43.71 -27.61
N PHE A 195 -10.50 -43.16 -27.39
CA PHE A 195 -11.76 -43.79 -27.81
C PHE A 195 -11.88 -43.89 -29.34
N ASN A 196 -11.56 -42.83 -30.08
CA ASN A 196 -11.56 -42.85 -31.54
C ASN A 196 -10.59 -43.91 -32.10
N ALA A 197 -9.39 -44.03 -31.52
CA ALA A 197 -8.44 -45.07 -31.91
C ALA A 197 -9.00 -46.49 -31.70
N LYS A 198 -9.67 -46.74 -30.56
CA LYS A 198 -10.35 -48.02 -30.29
C LYS A 198 -11.47 -48.29 -31.29
N LEU A 199 -12.28 -47.27 -31.61
CA LEU A 199 -13.36 -47.39 -32.60
C LEU A 199 -12.82 -47.75 -33.98
N ASN A 200 -11.75 -47.09 -34.41
CA ASN A 200 -11.08 -47.40 -35.68
C ASN A 200 -10.54 -48.84 -35.69
N GLY A 201 -9.92 -49.27 -34.59
CA GLY A 201 -9.47 -50.66 -34.43
C GLY A 201 -10.63 -51.68 -34.47
N PHE A 202 -11.78 -51.33 -33.90
CA PHE A 202 -12.98 -52.17 -33.97
C PHE A 202 -13.52 -52.24 -35.41
N ASN A 203 -13.62 -51.10 -36.11
CA ASN A 203 -14.09 -51.03 -37.50
C ASN A 203 -13.16 -51.74 -38.49
N ALA A 204 -11.88 -51.92 -38.16
CA ALA A 204 -10.94 -52.69 -38.99
C ALA A 204 -11.15 -54.22 -38.88
N LYS A 205 -11.74 -54.72 -37.78
CA LYS A 205 -11.94 -56.18 -37.60
C LYS A 205 -12.87 -56.79 -38.65
N PRO A 206 -14.05 -56.22 -38.96
CA PRO A 206 -14.91 -56.72 -40.04
C PRO A 206 -14.19 -56.82 -41.38
N ASN A 207 -13.34 -55.85 -41.73
CA ASN A 207 -12.56 -55.89 -42.96
C ASN A 207 -11.60 -57.08 -42.98
N GLY A 208 -10.92 -57.34 -41.86
CA GLY A 208 -10.07 -58.52 -41.69
C GLY A 208 -10.83 -59.85 -41.78
N PHE A 209 -12.04 -59.93 -41.21
CA PHE A 209 -12.92 -61.08 -41.37
C PHE A 209 -13.38 -61.27 -42.82
N ASN A 210 -13.78 -60.19 -43.49
CA ASN A 210 -14.23 -60.24 -44.88
C ASN A 210 -13.10 -60.69 -45.81
N ALA A 211 -11.87 -60.23 -45.58
CA ALA A 211 -10.69 -60.71 -46.31
C ALA A 211 -10.44 -62.21 -46.13
N LYS A 212 -10.58 -62.74 -44.89
CA LYS A 212 -10.48 -64.18 -44.63
C LYS A 212 -11.57 -64.97 -45.36
N LEU A 213 -12.82 -64.47 -45.34
CA LEU A 213 -13.95 -65.11 -46.01
C LEU A 213 -13.76 -65.16 -47.52
N ASN A 214 -13.28 -64.06 -48.13
CA ASN A 214 -12.91 -64.02 -49.54
C ASN A 214 -11.78 -65.02 -49.87
N GLY A 215 -10.78 -65.13 -49.00
CA GLY A 215 -9.72 -66.15 -49.15
C GLY A 215 -10.25 -67.58 -49.08
N PHE A 216 -11.22 -67.87 -48.21
CA PHE A 216 -11.91 -69.16 -48.17
C PHE A 216 -12.72 -69.43 -49.45
N ASN A 217 -13.47 -68.45 -49.92
CA ASN A 217 -14.24 -68.56 -51.17
C ASN A 217 -13.32 -68.85 -52.37
N ALA A 218 -12.17 -68.19 -52.46
CA ALA A 218 -11.18 -68.45 -53.50
C ALA A 218 -10.65 -69.90 -53.46
N LYS A 219 -10.37 -70.43 -52.26
CA LYS A 219 -9.97 -71.84 -52.09
C LYS A 219 -11.07 -72.80 -52.54
N LEU A 220 -12.32 -72.53 -52.17
CA LEU A 220 -13.48 -73.35 -52.53
C LEU A 220 -13.69 -73.37 -54.05
N ASN A 221 -13.57 -72.22 -54.71
CA ASN A 221 -13.59 -72.14 -56.17
C ASN A 221 -12.44 -72.93 -56.81
N GLY A 222 -11.24 -72.89 -56.23
CA GLY A 222 -10.11 -73.71 -56.67
C GLY A 222 -10.36 -75.21 -56.53
N PHE A 223 -11.01 -75.65 -55.45
CA PHE A 223 -11.45 -77.04 -55.27
C PHE A 223 -12.50 -77.44 -56.31
N ASN A 224 -13.51 -76.60 -56.56
CA ASN A 224 -14.52 -76.85 -57.59
C ASN A 224 -13.89 -76.98 -58.99
N ALA A 225 -12.92 -76.13 -59.33
CA ALA A 225 -12.20 -76.23 -60.59
C ALA A 225 -11.44 -77.56 -60.72
N LYS A 226 -10.78 -78.03 -59.66
CA LYS A 226 -10.12 -79.35 -59.64
C LYS A 226 -11.12 -80.49 -59.82
N LEU A 227 -12.28 -80.42 -59.16
CA LEU A 227 -13.32 -81.44 -59.27
C LEU A 227 -13.91 -81.48 -60.69
N ASN A 228 -14.16 -80.33 -61.30
CA ASN A 228 -14.56 -80.24 -62.71
C ASN A 228 -13.49 -80.83 -63.64
N GLY A 229 -12.20 -80.55 -63.38
CA GLY A 229 -11.09 -81.15 -64.11
C GLY A 229 -11.03 -82.68 -63.97
N PHE A 230 -11.33 -83.22 -62.79
CA PHE A 230 -11.43 -84.65 -62.56
C PHE A 230 -12.62 -85.26 -63.32
N ASN A 231 -13.79 -84.63 -63.25
CA ASN A 231 -14.98 -85.05 -64.01
C ASN A 231 -14.71 -85.06 -65.52
N ALA A 232 -14.01 -84.05 -66.06
CA ALA A 232 -13.63 -84.02 -67.47
C ALA A 232 -12.71 -85.19 -67.84
N LYS A 233 -11.72 -85.52 -67.00
CA LYS A 233 -10.87 -86.70 -67.19
C LYS A 233 -11.66 -88.00 -67.16
N LEU A 234 -12.60 -88.15 -66.22
CA LEU A 234 -13.46 -89.32 -66.11
C LEU A 234 -14.36 -89.49 -67.34
N ASN A 235 -14.96 -88.40 -67.83
CA ASN A 235 -15.72 -88.41 -69.07
C ASN A 235 -14.85 -88.80 -70.28
N GLY A 236 -13.62 -88.28 -70.36
CA GLY A 236 -12.66 -88.68 -71.39
C GLY A 236 -12.27 -90.16 -71.32
N PHE A 237 -12.14 -90.71 -70.11
CA PHE A 237 -11.91 -92.15 -69.91
C PHE A 237 -13.12 -92.98 -70.34
N ASN A 238 -14.33 -92.56 -69.97
CA ASN A 238 -15.58 -93.21 -70.40
C ASN A 238 -15.74 -93.20 -71.92
N ALA A 239 -15.39 -92.10 -72.59
CA ALA A 239 -15.40 -92.03 -74.06
C ALA A 239 -14.45 -93.07 -74.67
N LYS A 240 -13.22 -93.17 -74.17
CA LYS A 240 -12.26 -94.19 -74.62
C LYS A 240 -12.76 -95.62 -74.37
N LEU A 241 -13.42 -95.87 -73.23
CA LEU A 241 -14.03 -97.17 -72.95
C LEU A 241 -15.16 -97.49 -73.93
N ASN A 242 -15.98 -96.51 -74.29
CA ASN A 242 -17.04 -96.68 -75.29
C ASN A 242 -16.45 -96.97 -76.69
N ASP A 243 -15.40 -96.25 -77.09
CA ASP A 243 -14.68 -96.51 -78.35
C ASP A 243 -14.08 -97.93 -78.36
N PHE A 244 -13.45 -98.34 -77.26
CA PHE A 244 -12.95 -99.71 -77.10
C PHE A 244 -14.08 -100.75 -77.14
N GLY A 245 -15.23 -100.45 -76.53
CA GLY A 245 -16.42 -101.30 -76.58
C GLY A 245 -17.06 -101.39 -77.97
N ALA A 246 -16.86 -100.38 -78.83
CA ALA A 246 -17.31 -100.40 -80.22
C ALA A 246 -16.37 -101.20 -81.15
N PHE A 247 -15.10 -101.36 -80.77
CA PHE A 247 -14.09 -102.07 -81.56
C PHE A 247 -14.50 -103.49 -82.00
N PRO A 248 -15.10 -104.36 -81.16
CA PRO A 248 -15.60 -105.66 -81.60
C PRO A 248 -16.70 -105.57 -82.67
N ASN A 249 -17.55 -104.55 -82.62
CA ASN A 249 -18.59 -104.33 -83.62
C ASN A 249 -17.99 -103.90 -84.96
N ASP A 250 -17.03 -102.98 -84.94
CA ASP A 250 -16.31 -102.50 -86.13
C ASP A 250 -15.45 -103.61 -86.75
N PHE A 251 -14.75 -104.38 -85.91
CA PHE A 251 -14.01 -105.57 -86.36
C PHE A 251 -14.95 -106.62 -86.96
N GLY A 252 -16.13 -106.83 -86.36
CA GLY A 252 -17.17 -107.70 -86.88
C GLY A 252 -17.76 -107.21 -88.22
N GLN A 253 -17.93 -105.89 -88.40
CA GLN A 253 -18.31 -105.29 -89.68
C GLN A 253 -17.23 -105.52 -90.74
N CYS A 254 -15.96 -105.25 -90.41
CA CYS A 254 -14.84 -105.43 -91.33
C CYS A 254 -14.67 -106.90 -91.76
N ARG A 255 -14.78 -107.84 -90.81
CA ARG A 255 -14.74 -109.28 -91.11
C ARG A 255 -15.88 -109.72 -92.04
N ARG A 256 -17.09 -109.19 -91.85
CA ARG A 256 -18.24 -109.43 -92.75
C ARG A 256 -17.98 -108.86 -94.15
N GLY A 257 -17.43 -107.65 -94.24
CA GLY A 257 -17.04 -107.04 -95.52
C GLY A 257 -15.98 -107.86 -96.27
N PHE A 258 -14.92 -108.33 -95.58
CA PHE A 258 -13.93 -109.23 -96.17
C PHE A 258 -14.55 -110.53 -96.70
N GLY A 259 -15.51 -111.11 -95.95
CA GLY A 259 -16.26 -112.27 -96.40
C GLY A 259 -17.05 -112.00 -97.68
N GLN A 260 -17.69 -110.85 -97.80
CA GLN A 260 -18.40 -110.43 -99.01
C GLN A 260 -17.45 -110.25 -100.20
N CYS A 261 -16.35 -109.51 -100.05
CA CYS A 261 -15.37 -109.32 -101.13
C CYS A 261 -14.77 -110.64 -101.63
N ARG A 262 -14.51 -111.58 -100.71
CA ARG A 262 -14.04 -112.93 -101.07
C ARG A 262 -15.10 -113.68 -101.88
N ASN A 263 -16.35 -113.68 -101.44
CA ASN A 263 -17.45 -114.33 -102.16
C ASN A 263 -17.66 -113.71 -103.55
N ASP A 264 -17.55 -112.39 -103.67
CA ASP A 264 -17.66 -111.68 -104.95
C ASP A 264 -16.49 -112.03 -105.87
N SER A 265 -15.26 -112.11 -105.36
CA SER A 265 -14.08 -112.55 -106.12
C SER A 265 -14.19 -113.99 -106.59
N GLU A 266 -14.65 -114.92 -105.74
CA GLU A 266 -14.89 -116.31 -106.11
C GLU A 266 -15.98 -116.41 -107.20
N ARG A 267 -17.05 -115.61 -107.10
CA ARG A 267 -18.07 -115.49 -108.16
C ARG A 267 -17.49 -114.93 -109.45
N SER A 268 -16.69 -113.86 -109.41
CA SER A 268 -16.04 -113.29 -110.60
C SER A 268 -15.08 -114.26 -111.26
N HIS A 269 -14.30 -115.04 -110.49
CA HIS A 269 -13.47 -116.11 -111.04
C HIS A 269 -14.31 -117.23 -111.66
N ALA A 270 -15.39 -117.68 -111.01
CA ALA A 270 -16.29 -118.67 -111.58
C ALA A 270 -16.89 -118.19 -112.92
N VAL A 271 -17.33 -116.93 -112.99
CA VAL A 271 -17.82 -116.29 -114.22
C VAL A 271 -16.71 -116.21 -115.28
N TYR A 272 -15.49 -115.84 -114.91
CA TYR A 272 -14.35 -115.80 -115.83
C TYR A 272 -14.03 -117.20 -116.40
N PHE A 273 -14.03 -118.25 -115.59
CA PHE A 273 -13.82 -119.62 -116.06
C PHE A 273 -14.94 -120.10 -116.97
N ILE A 274 -16.20 -119.76 -116.67
CA ILE A 274 -17.34 -120.03 -117.56
C ILE A 274 -17.16 -119.30 -118.90
N PHE A 275 -16.83 -118.00 -118.89
CA PHE A 275 -16.58 -117.23 -120.12
C PHE A 275 -15.40 -117.77 -120.93
N ARG A 276 -14.33 -118.21 -120.25
CA ARG A 276 -13.15 -118.81 -120.90
C ARG A 276 -13.48 -120.17 -121.51
N ALA A 277 -14.29 -120.99 -120.84
CA ALA A 277 -14.78 -122.25 -121.39
C ALA A 277 -15.65 -122.02 -122.63
N ILE A 278 -16.58 -121.05 -122.57
CA ILE A 278 -17.41 -120.68 -123.73
C ILE A 278 -16.56 -120.11 -124.88
N SER A 279 -15.52 -119.31 -124.58
CA SER A 279 -14.64 -118.74 -125.61
C SER A 279 -13.71 -119.76 -126.27
N GLN A 280 -13.40 -120.88 -125.60
CA GLN A 280 -12.64 -121.99 -126.22
C GLN A 280 -13.50 -122.82 -127.18
N ASP A 281 -14.83 -122.87 -126.99
CA ASP A 281 -15.76 -123.53 -127.91
C ASP A 281 -16.09 -122.69 -129.16
N TYR A 282 -15.88 -121.37 -129.13
CA TYR A 282 -16.16 -120.46 -130.28
C TYR A 282 -14.90 -120.04 -131.08
N GLY A 283 -13.75 -120.69 -130.83
CA GLY A 283 -12.47 -120.42 -131.48
C GLY A 283 -12.00 -121.53 -132.42
N ARG A 284 -12.89 -122.12 -133.23
CA ARG A 284 -12.58 -122.89 -134.45
C ARG A 284 -13.71 -122.75 -135.45
#